data_AF-A0A1B7WQF9-F1
#
_entry.id   AF-A0A1B7WQF9-F1
#
_cell.length_a   1.000
_cell.length_b   1.000
_cell.length_c   1.000
_cell.angle_alpha   90.00
_cell.angle_beta   90.00
_cell.angle_gamma   90.00
#
_symmetry.space_group_name_H-M   'P 1'
#
loop_
_entity.id
_entity.type
_entity.pdbx_description
1 polymer ?
#
loop_
_entity_poly.entity_id
_entity_poly.type
_entity_poly.pdbx_seq_one_letter_code
_entity_poly.pdbx_strand_id
1 'polypeptide(L)'
;MNEKLQKSIEKINKLYRGESAITAWQIGEEITKMYEQYPEKKKFFNFLDDNTPYSQDLARKYMKIHDLIPLEDIKKAKSILMGHLYTLIKMNKDEIKFFLQALQRLEENQYIRSSNIELKNYYRVDNIATIIALRKQNESDYDTPEKIETYLLHHCIIPEYKKKFNDNPKPDSTGLPLRTSDKFFGLEKFYQNEPKDEQSTVALFCTMFHVIANKDFKFKYGKDTISFSQIIWIREKFPDARLKFDKYDSKGNCTGNIELFIEFEYKSNNFIKHFHHITAKKYAEMIICWENNWGGEKPYAYILSLKELLETGEIKLHNFGN
;
A
#
# COMPACT_ATOMS: atom_id res chain seq x y z
N MET A 1 -0.86 56.35 1.69
CA MET A 1 -1.14 55.04 1.05
C MET A 1 -2.63 54.94 0.79
N ASN A 2 -3.07 54.48 -0.38
CA ASN A 2 -4.49 54.35 -0.75
C ASN A 2 -5.19 53.38 0.23
N GLU A 3 -6.37 53.75 0.76
CA GLU A 3 -7.15 52.93 1.71
C GLU A 3 -7.42 51.52 1.17
N LYS A 4 -7.59 51.36 -0.14
CA LYS A 4 -7.77 50.05 -0.78
C LYS A 4 -6.51 49.18 -0.69
N LEU A 5 -5.31 49.77 -0.85
CA LEU A 5 -4.04 49.04 -0.73
C LEU A 5 -3.82 48.57 0.71
N GLN A 6 -4.13 49.40 1.69
CA GLN A 6 -4.03 49.05 3.11
C GLN A 6 -4.93 47.85 3.46
N LYS A 7 -6.18 47.84 2.98
CA LYS A 7 -7.11 46.72 3.19
C LYS A 7 -6.60 45.42 2.57
N SER A 8 -5.95 45.45 1.41
CA SER A 8 -5.36 44.25 0.80
C SER A 8 -4.13 43.76 1.59
N ILE A 9 -3.28 44.65 2.10
CA ILE A 9 -2.15 44.27 2.98
C ILE A 9 -2.65 43.56 4.23
N GLU A 10 -3.70 44.08 4.88
CA GLU A 10 -4.31 43.46 6.08
C GLU A 10 -4.84 42.05 5.78
N LYS A 11 -5.52 41.86 4.63
CA LYS A 11 -5.98 40.54 4.20
C LYS A 11 -4.82 39.57 3.96
N ILE A 12 -3.78 40.02 3.25
CA ILE A 12 -2.58 39.21 2.97
C ILE A 12 -1.93 38.77 4.28
N ASN A 13 -1.77 39.68 5.24
CA ASN A 13 -1.19 39.38 6.55
C ASN A 13 -2.04 38.42 7.38
N LYS A 14 -3.37 38.49 7.26
CA LYS A 14 -4.28 37.51 7.89
C LYS A 14 -4.15 36.12 7.28
N LEU A 15 -3.93 36.03 5.96
CA LEU A 15 -3.78 34.78 5.22
C LEU A 15 -2.39 34.14 5.41
N TYR A 16 -1.38 34.90 5.85
CA TYR A 16 0.02 34.47 5.95
C TYR A 16 0.28 33.15 6.70
N ARG A 17 -0.62 32.77 7.62
CA ARG A 17 -0.47 31.54 8.39
C ARG A 17 -0.96 30.27 7.67
N GLY A 18 -1.48 30.37 6.45
CA GLY A 18 -1.98 29.22 5.69
C GLY A 18 -1.02 28.79 4.56
N GLU A 19 -0.51 27.57 4.63
CA GLU A 19 0.36 26.98 3.59
C GLU A 19 -0.45 26.16 2.55
N SER A 20 -1.74 26.49 2.35
CA SER A 20 -2.60 25.75 1.44
C SER A 20 -2.59 26.30 0.01
N ALA A 21 -2.88 25.44 -0.98
CA ALA A 21 -3.07 25.84 -2.37
C ALA A 21 -4.15 26.92 -2.55
N ILE A 22 -5.22 26.85 -1.76
CA ILE A 22 -6.31 27.85 -1.76
C ILE A 22 -5.79 29.18 -1.21
N THR A 23 -5.01 29.14 -0.13
CA THR A 23 -4.42 30.34 0.47
C THR A 23 -3.49 31.05 -0.51
N ALA A 24 -2.64 30.29 -1.21
CA ALA A 24 -1.77 30.82 -2.26
C ALA A 24 -2.57 31.54 -3.38
N TRP A 25 -3.70 30.96 -3.80
CA TRP A 25 -4.59 31.58 -4.79
C TRP A 25 -5.20 32.89 -4.28
N GLN A 26 -5.73 32.90 -3.05
CA GLN A 26 -6.35 34.08 -2.43
C GLN A 26 -5.36 35.23 -2.22
N ILE A 27 -4.11 34.91 -1.85
CA ILE A 27 -3.05 35.90 -1.75
C ILE A 27 -2.73 36.45 -3.15
N GLY A 28 -2.64 35.57 -4.16
CA GLY A 28 -2.45 35.98 -5.55
C GLY A 28 -3.52 36.95 -6.05
N GLU A 29 -4.78 36.71 -5.69
CA GLU A 29 -5.91 37.60 -5.99
C GLU A 29 -5.70 39.00 -5.38
N GLU A 30 -5.37 39.07 -4.09
CA GLU A 30 -5.16 40.36 -3.40
C GLU A 30 -3.92 41.09 -3.92
N ILE A 31 -2.83 40.38 -4.20
CA ILE A 31 -1.63 40.98 -4.81
C ILE A 31 -1.96 41.53 -6.21
N THR A 32 -2.78 40.83 -7.01
CA THR A 32 -3.18 41.28 -8.35
C THR A 32 -4.03 42.55 -8.28
N LYS A 33 -5.01 42.60 -7.36
CA LYS A 33 -5.79 43.82 -7.09
C LYS A 33 -4.91 44.99 -6.67
N MET A 34 -3.92 44.75 -5.80
CA MET A 34 -2.96 45.77 -5.40
C MET A 34 -2.11 46.23 -6.59
N TYR A 35 -1.62 45.28 -7.40
CA TYR A 35 -0.82 45.57 -8.58
C TYR A 35 -1.56 46.50 -9.53
N GLU A 36 -2.84 46.23 -9.84
CA GLU A 36 -3.69 47.03 -10.72
C GLU A 36 -3.94 48.46 -10.21
N GLN A 37 -4.08 48.62 -8.89
CA GLN A 37 -4.34 49.93 -8.27
C GLN A 37 -3.08 50.74 -7.99
N TYR A 38 -1.91 50.08 -7.99
CA TYR A 38 -0.66 50.75 -7.70
C TYR A 38 -0.22 51.64 -8.88
N PRO A 39 0.09 52.93 -8.65
CA PRO A 39 0.38 53.89 -9.72
C PRO A 39 1.72 53.62 -10.43
N GLU A 40 2.73 53.17 -9.69
CA GLU A 40 4.09 52.95 -10.21
C GLU A 40 4.41 51.46 -10.36
N LYS A 41 3.86 50.80 -11.39
CA LYS A 41 4.00 49.34 -11.61
C LYS A 41 5.44 48.82 -11.48
N LYS A 42 6.42 49.60 -11.94
CA LYS A 42 7.86 49.24 -11.88
C LYS A 42 8.39 49.09 -10.45
N LYS A 43 7.81 49.80 -9.47
CA LYS A 43 8.21 49.76 -8.06
C LYS A 43 7.30 48.89 -7.19
N PHE A 44 6.23 48.34 -7.77
CA PHE A 44 5.22 47.60 -7.01
C PHE A 44 5.81 46.47 -6.18
N PHE A 45 6.68 45.64 -6.75
CA PHE A 45 7.21 44.48 -6.03
C PHE A 45 8.14 44.87 -4.88
N ASN A 46 8.88 45.98 -5.00
CA ASN A 46 9.65 46.52 -3.86
C ASN A 46 8.69 46.98 -2.75
N PHE A 47 7.65 47.72 -3.12
CA PHE A 47 6.61 48.13 -2.17
C PHE A 47 5.94 46.93 -1.48
N LEU A 48 5.63 45.86 -2.21
CA LEU A 48 5.01 44.67 -1.64
C LEU A 48 5.94 43.95 -0.65
N ASP A 49 7.21 43.81 -0.99
CA ASP A 49 8.25 43.20 -0.16
C ASP A 49 8.45 43.99 1.15
N ASP A 50 8.42 45.33 1.07
CA ASP A 50 8.55 46.21 2.24
C ASP A 50 7.33 46.16 3.20
N ASN A 51 6.16 45.73 2.71
CA ASN A 51 4.89 45.87 3.43
C ASN A 51 4.16 44.54 3.70
N THR A 52 4.69 43.41 3.22
CA THR A 52 4.11 42.07 3.39
C THR A 52 5.23 41.06 3.64
N PRO A 53 4.95 39.88 4.24
CA PRO A 53 5.98 38.87 4.50
C PRO A 53 6.40 38.07 3.26
N TYR A 54 5.98 38.49 2.06
CA TYR A 54 6.18 37.74 0.82
C TYR A 54 7.26 38.38 -0.04
N SER A 55 8.29 37.59 -0.36
CA SER A 55 9.31 38.00 -1.30
C SER A 55 8.72 38.27 -2.68
N GLN A 56 9.39 39.12 -3.46
CA GLN A 56 8.96 39.45 -4.82
C GLN A 56 8.74 38.22 -5.71
N ASP A 57 9.60 37.21 -5.59
CA ASP A 57 9.50 35.98 -6.38
C ASP A 57 8.31 35.12 -5.98
N LEU A 58 8.02 35.04 -4.68
CA LEU A 58 6.85 34.33 -4.17
C LEU A 58 5.55 35.03 -4.56
N ALA A 59 5.52 36.36 -4.45
CA ALA A 59 4.40 37.18 -4.91
C ALA A 59 4.10 36.96 -6.39
N ARG A 60 5.14 36.97 -7.25
CA ARG A 60 5.00 36.68 -8.68
C ARG A 60 4.44 35.28 -8.94
N LYS A 61 4.82 34.28 -8.16
CA LYS A 61 4.26 32.92 -8.27
C LYS A 61 2.78 32.90 -7.89
N TYR A 62 2.40 33.55 -6.80
CA TYR A 62 0.99 33.62 -6.37
C TYR A 62 0.10 34.36 -7.36
N MET A 63 0.57 35.49 -7.90
CA MET A 63 -0.14 36.17 -9.00
C MET A 63 -0.34 35.22 -10.19
N LYS A 64 0.71 34.53 -10.64
CA LYS A 64 0.59 33.56 -11.74
C LYS A 64 -0.38 32.41 -11.43
N ILE A 65 -0.41 31.91 -10.20
CA ILE A 65 -1.37 30.89 -9.77
C ILE A 65 -2.79 31.43 -9.94
N HIS A 66 -3.06 32.62 -9.41
CA HIS A 66 -4.36 33.27 -9.53
C HIS A 66 -4.78 33.48 -11.00
N ASP A 67 -3.87 33.97 -11.82
CA ASP A 67 -4.15 34.34 -13.21
C ASP A 67 -4.38 33.12 -14.13
N LEU A 68 -3.62 32.04 -13.90
CA LEU A 68 -3.63 30.86 -14.76
C LEU A 68 -4.60 29.77 -14.29
N ILE A 69 -4.87 29.69 -12.99
CA ILE A 69 -5.60 28.56 -12.39
C ILE A 69 -6.89 29.05 -11.75
N PRO A 70 -8.07 28.66 -12.26
CA PRO A 70 -9.33 28.94 -11.61
C PRO A 70 -9.40 28.33 -10.20
N LEU A 71 -9.92 29.08 -9.23
CA LEU A 71 -10.09 28.62 -7.86
C LEU A 71 -10.91 27.32 -7.78
N GLU A 72 -11.92 27.19 -8.63
CA GLU A 72 -12.78 26.00 -8.67
C GLU A 72 -12.01 24.74 -9.10
N ASP A 73 -10.97 24.87 -9.94
CA ASP A 73 -10.14 23.74 -10.33
C ASP A 73 -9.21 23.31 -9.17
N ILE A 74 -8.72 24.27 -8.37
CA ILE A 74 -7.98 23.98 -7.13
C ILE A 74 -8.88 23.27 -6.12
N LYS A 75 -10.13 23.72 -5.94
CA LYS A 75 -11.09 23.09 -5.02
C LYS A 75 -11.46 21.67 -5.41
N LYS A 76 -11.50 21.37 -6.72
CA LYS A 76 -11.75 20.03 -7.25
C LYS A 76 -10.55 19.10 -7.03
N ALA A 77 -9.33 19.60 -7.17
CA ALA A 77 -8.09 18.85 -6.92
C ALA A 77 -7.65 18.95 -5.45
N LYS A 78 -8.42 18.36 -4.52
CA LYS A 78 -8.28 18.57 -3.07
C LYS A 78 -6.90 18.29 -2.47
N SER A 79 -6.14 17.35 -3.03
CA SER A 79 -4.80 16.98 -2.56
C SER A 79 -3.68 17.79 -3.22
N ILE A 80 -4.01 18.81 -4.01
CA ILE A 80 -3.01 19.67 -4.62
C ILE A 80 -2.33 20.53 -3.55
N LEU A 81 -1.00 20.39 -3.47
CA LEU A 81 -0.15 21.17 -2.60
C LEU A 81 0.37 22.41 -3.33
N MET A 82 0.77 23.41 -2.57
CA MET A 82 1.36 24.65 -3.10
C MET A 82 2.57 24.39 -4.02
N GLY A 83 3.42 23.41 -3.68
CA GLY A 83 4.56 23.02 -4.51
C GLY A 83 4.17 22.48 -5.90
N HIS A 84 2.99 21.87 -6.03
CA HIS A 84 2.47 21.42 -7.32
C HIS A 84 2.08 22.61 -8.18
N LEU A 85 1.38 23.58 -7.61
CA LEU A 85 1.00 24.80 -8.31
C LEU A 85 2.23 25.55 -8.86
N TYR A 86 3.32 25.62 -8.08
CA TYR A 86 4.59 26.21 -8.56
C TYR A 86 5.21 25.51 -9.76
N THR A 87 4.95 24.21 -9.89
CA THR A 87 5.43 23.42 -11.03
C THR A 87 4.52 23.67 -12.24
N LEU A 88 3.20 23.70 -12.03
CA LEU A 88 2.21 23.89 -13.09
C LEU A 88 2.27 25.29 -13.72
N ILE A 89 2.48 26.36 -12.93
CA ILE A 89 2.56 27.74 -13.48
C ILE A 89 3.76 28.00 -14.42
N LYS A 90 4.61 27.00 -14.65
CA LYS A 90 5.68 27.02 -15.67
C LYS A 90 5.17 26.58 -17.06
N MET A 91 3.93 26.10 -17.13
CA MET A 91 3.28 25.60 -18.34
C MET A 91 2.27 26.62 -18.89
N ASN A 92 1.74 26.38 -20.08
CA ASN A 92 0.66 27.22 -20.61
C ASN A 92 -0.70 26.86 -19.98
N LYS A 93 -1.70 27.72 -20.13
CA LYS A 93 -3.01 27.57 -19.47
C LYS A 93 -3.75 26.28 -19.84
N ASP A 94 -3.67 25.85 -21.09
CA ASP A 94 -4.33 24.64 -21.56
C ASP A 94 -3.67 23.40 -20.97
N GLU A 95 -2.34 23.39 -20.91
CA GLU A 95 -1.58 22.32 -20.25
C GLU A 95 -1.85 22.26 -18.74
N ILE A 96 -1.94 23.41 -18.08
CA ILE A 96 -2.28 23.47 -16.65
C ILE A 96 -3.66 22.86 -16.42
N LYS A 97 -4.66 23.29 -17.22
CA LYS A 97 -6.01 22.75 -17.15
C LYS A 97 -6.01 21.24 -17.40
N PHE A 98 -5.25 20.79 -18.38
CA PHE A 98 -5.10 19.38 -18.71
C PHE A 98 -4.52 18.56 -17.54
N PHE A 99 -3.47 19.05 -16.88
CA PHE A 99 -2.92 18.41 -15.69
C PHE A 99 -3.88 18.44 -14.51
N LEU A 100 -4.56 19.57 -14.25
CA LEU A 100 -5.56 19.67 -13.19
C LEU A 100 -6.74 18.74 -13.44
N GLN A 101 -7.17 18.57 -14.69
CA GLN A 101 -8.15 17.55 -15.07
C GLN A 101 -7.63 16.15 -14.71
N ALA A 102 -6.38 15.81 -15.04
CA ALA A 102 -5.81 14.51 -14.67
C ALA A 102 -5.77 14.30 -13.14
N LEU A 103 -5.41 15.35 -12.37
CA LEU A 103 -5.40 15.29 -10.91
C LEU A 103 -6.80 15.16 -10.33
N GLN A 104 -7.78 15.89 -10.86
CA GLN A 104 -9.18 15.77 -10.47
C GLN A 104 -9.70 14.36 -10.73
N ARG A 105 -9.40 13.81 -11.91
CA ARG A 105 -9.78 12.43 -12.24
C ARG A 105 -9.16 11.44 -11.26
N LEU A 106 -7.91 11.65 -10.85
CA LEU A 106 -7.25 10.81 -9.86
C LEU A 106 -7.88 10.89 -8.46
N GLU A 107 -8.41 12.05 -8.04
CA GLU A 107 -9.24 12.21 -6.82
C GLU A 107 -10.61 11.51 -6.95
N GLU A 108 -11.13 11.46 -8.17
CA GLU A 108 -12.38 10.79 -8.53
C GLU A 108 -12.19 9.29 -8.79
N ASN A 109 -10.95 8.83 -8.91
CA ASN A 109 -10.60 7.47 -9.26
C ASN A 109 -11.12 6.47 -8.21
N GLN A 110 -11.80 5.44 -8.70
CA GLN A 110 -12.49 4.47 -7.86
C GLN A 110 -11.53 3.69 -6.94
N TYR A 111 -10.31 3.37 -7.38
CA TYR A 111 -9.32 2.64 -6.57
C TYR A 111 -8.84 3.49 -5.39
N ILE A 112 -8.54 4.77 -5.64
CA ILE A 112 -8.13 5.73 -4.61
C ILE A 112 -9.21 5.87 -3.53
N ARG A 113 -10.47 6.05 -3.95
CA ARG A 113 -11.62 6.20 -3.04
C ARG A 113 -11.91 4.94 -2.24
N SER A 114 -11.93 3.77 -2.90
CA SER A 114 -12.24 2.50 -2.23
C SER A 114 -11.15 2.03 -1.27
N SER A 115 -9.89 2.35 -1.56
CA SER A 115 -8.75 2.00 -0.70
C SER A 115 -8.47 3.06 0.38
N ASN A 116 -9.29 4.11 0.48
CA ASN A 116 -9.14 5.23 1.41
C ASN A 116 -7.73 5.86 1.38
N ILE A 117 -7.17 6.03 0.18
CA ILE A 117 -5.82 6.54 -0.01
C ILE A 117 -5.82 8.06 0.17
N GLU A 118 -5.15 8.55 1.21
CA GLU A 118 -4.88 9.97 1.35
C GLU A 118 -3.82 10.43 0.33
N LEU A 119 -4.26 10.86 -0.85
CA LEU A 119 -3.39 11.25 -1.98
C LEU A 119 -2.31 12.27 -1.60
N LYS A 120 -2.61 13.23 -0.73
CA LYS A 120 -1.64 14.21 -0.19
C LYS A 120 -0.35 13.57 0.38
N ASN A 121 -0.41 12.31 0.83
CA ASN A 121 0.73 11.58 1.41
C ASN A 121 1.61 10.88 0.36
N TYR A 122 1.23 10.92 -0.91
CA TYR A 122 1.89 10.24 -2.04
C TYR A 122 2.15 11.18 -3.23
N TYR A 123 1.44 12.30 -3.27
CA TYR A 123 1.64 13.34 -4.27
C TYR A 123 2.91 14.14 -3.98
N ARG A 124 3.97 13.83 -4.73
CA ARG A 124 5.25 14.55 -4.69
C ARG A 124 5.35 15.51 -5.86
N VAL A 125 5.99 16.65 -5.62
CA VAL A 125 6.30 17.65 -6.66
C VAL A 125 7.08 17.01 -7.82
N ASP A 126 7.98 16.09 -7.50
CA ASP A 126 8.81 15.38 -8.49
C ASP A 126 7.99 14.49 -9.43
N ASN A 127 6.83 13.99 -9.01
CA ASN A 127 5.96 13.19 -9.86
C ASN A 127 5.38 14.04 -11.01
N ILE A 128 4.94 15.26 -10.71
CA ILE A 128 4.43 16.20 -11.72
C ILE A 128 5.57 16.60 -12.66
N ALA A 129 6.73 16.94 -12.12
CA ALA A 129 7.90 17.30 -12.93
C ALA A 129 8.31 16.16 -13.88
N THR A 130 8.29 14.92 -13.40
CA THR A 130 8.62 13.72 -14.19
C THR A 130 7.64 13.55 -15.36
N ILE A 131 6.33 13.70 -15.14
CA ILE A 131 5.35 13.54 -16.22
C ILE A 131 5.45 14.66 -17.25
N ILE A 132 5.70 15.90 -16.80
CA ILE A 132 5.95 17.01 -17.72
C ILE A 132 7.15 16.69 -18.62
N ALA A 133 8.22 16.11 -18.06
CA ALA A 133 9.38 15.69 -18.85
C ALA A 133 9.06 14.54 -19.82
N LEU A 134 8.33 13.52 -19.36
CA LEU A 134 7.93 12.37 -20.19
C LEU A 134 7.01 12.78 -21.34
N ARG A 135 6.03 13.65 -21.11
CA ARG A 135 5.14 14.16 -22.17
C ARG A 135 5.90 14.96 -23.23
N LYS A 136 6.96 15.69 -22.84
CA LYS A 136 7.83 16.38 -23.81
C LYS A 136 8.66 15.41 -24.65
N GLN A 137 8.98 14.22 -24.14
CA GLN A 137 9.75 13.21 -24.85
C GLN A 137 8.87 12.35 -25.75
N ASN A 138 7.70 11.93 -25.26
CA ASN A 138 6.77 11.04 -25.94
C ASN A 138 5.33 11.56 -25.74
N GLU A 139 4.93 12.57 -26.51
CA GLU A 139 3.63 13.24 -26.30
C GLU A 139 2.46 12.27 -26.45
N SER A 140 2.49 11.37 -27.43
CA SER A 140 1.44 10.38 -27.69
C SER A 140 1.14 9.47 -26.50
N ASP A 141 2.09 9.26 -25.60
CA ASP A 141 1.93 8.36 -24.46
C ASP A 141 1.25 9.06 -23.27
N TYR A 142 1.11 10.40 -23.33
CA TYR A 142 0.58 11.25 -22.26
C TYR A 142 -0.31 12.40 -22.80
N ASP A 143 -0.92 12.22 -23.97
CA ASP A 143 -1.73 13.21 -24.69
C ASP A 143 -3.18 13.34 -24.20
N THR A 144 -3.62 12.47 -23.28
CA THR A 144 -4.91 12.59 -22.59
C THR A 144 -4.75 12.67 -21.06
N PRO A 145 -5.69 13.33 -20.34
CA PRO A 145 -5.66 13.35 -18.87
C PRO A 145 -5.71 11.95 -18.27
N GLU A 146 -6.40 11.02 -18.94
CA GLU A 146 -6.50 9.60 -18.59
C GLU A 146 -5.12 8.91 -18.53
N LYS A 147 -4.26 9.19 -19.51
CA LYS A 147 -2.92 8.61 -19.59
C LYS A 147 -2.01 9.13 -18.48
N ILE A 148 -2.11 10.43 -18.16
CA ILE A 148 -1.42 11.03 -17.01
C ILE A 148 -1.93 10.44 -15.69
N GLU A 149 -3.24 10.35 -15.51
CA GLU A 149 -3.88 9.71 -14.36
C GLU A 149 -3.36 8.29 -14.18
N THR A 150 -3.37 7.50 -15.25
CA THR A 150 -2.88 6.12 -15.27
C THR A 150 -1.42 6.06 -14.82
N TYR A 151 -0.56 6.93 -15.35
CA TYR A 151 0.83 6.96 -14.96
C TYR A 151 1.03 7.29 -13.48
N LEU A 152 0.39 8.36 -12.99
CA LEU A 152 0.44 8.77 -11.59
C LEU A 152 -0.02 7.63 -10.68
N LEU A 153 -1.12 6.97 -11.05
CA LEU A 153 -1.67 5.87 -10.29
C LEU A 153 -0.70 4.69 -10.23
N HIS A 154 -0.21 4.20 -11.37
CA HIS A 154 0.53 2.93 -11.43
C HIS A 154 2.03 3.04 -11.16
N HIS A 155 2.65 4.18 -11.45
CA HIS A 155 4.10 4.36 -11.31
C HIS A 155 4.50 5.19 -10.10
N CYS A 156 3.60 6.04 -9.58
CA CYS A 156 3.90 6.88 -8.43
C CYS A 156 3.13 6.42 -7.18
N ILE A 157 1.80 6.38 -7.24
CA ILE A 157 0.95 6.21 -6.05
C ILE A 157 0.87 4.77 -5.63
N ILE A 158 0.43 3.85 -6.50
CA ILE A 158 0.29 2.43 -6.15
C ILE A 158 1.61 1.83 -5.66
N PRO A 159 2.78 2.09 -6.25
CA PRO A 159 4.03 1.55 -5.75
C PRO A 159 4.39 2.08 -4.36
N GLU A 160 4.20 3.38 -4.09
CA GLU A 160 4.47 3.95 -2.75
C GLU A 160 3.42 3.53 -1.73
N TYR A 161 2.16 3.46 -2.12
CA TYR A 161 1.06 2.94 -1.34
C TYR A 161 1.29 1.47 -1.00
N LYS A 162 1.61 0.62 -1.98
CA LYS A 162 1.98 -0.78 -1.76
C LYS A 162 3.29 -0.94 -1.03
N LYS A 163 4.22 0.01 -1.03
CA LYS A 163 5.35 0.01 -0.09
C LYS A 163 4.83 0.20 1.34
N LYS A 164 3.98 1.21 1.58
CA LYS A 164 3.34 1.43 2.88
C LYS A 164 2.33 0.33 3.30
N PHE A 165 1.76 -0.42 2.36
CA PHE A 165 0.85 -1.56 2.60
C PHE A 165 1.55 -2.93 2.51
N ASN A 166 2.73 -3.04 1.93
CA ASN A 166 3.65 -4.15 2.22
C ASN A 166 4.32 -3.92 3.58
N ASP A 167 4.31 -2.69 4.07
CA ASP A 167 4.51 -2.34 5.49
C ASP A 167 3.21 -2.53 6.33
N ASN A 168 2.06 -2.97 5.78
CA ASN A 168 0.80 -3.39 6.48
C ASN A 168 -0.30 -4.04 5.55
N PRO A 169 -0.61 -5.37 5.61
CA PRO A 169 -1.30 -6.19 4.56
C PRO A 169 -2.87 -6.11 4.59
N LYS A 170 -3.75 -6.42 3.58
CA LYS A 170 -3.88 -7.50 2.56
C LYS A 170 -5.02 -7.20 1.51
N PRO A 171 -5.09 -7.90 0.36
CA PRO A 171 -6.16 -7.81 -0.65
C PRO A 171 -7.33 -8.80 -0.44
N ASP A 172 -8.55 -8.38 -0.77
CA ASP A 172 -9.72 -9.25 -0.94
C ASP A 172 -9.85 -9.64 -2.44
N SER A 173 -9.28 -10.78 -2.82
CA SER A 173 -9.80 -11.57 -3.94
C SER A 173 -10.41 -12.79 -3.29
N THR A 174 -11.73 -12.99 -3.38
CA THR A 174 -12.31 -14.29 -3.05
C THR A 174 -11.49 -15.31 -3.83
N GLY A 175 -10.71 -16.14 -3.12
CA GLY A 175 -9.73 -17.03 -3.72
C GLY A 175 -10.37 -17.96 -4.76
N LEU A 176 -9.59 -18.80 -5.42
CA LEU A 176 -10.19 -19.83 -6.27
C LEU A 176 -11.15 -20.69 -5.44
N PRO A 177 -12.13 -21.39 -6.04
CA PRO A 177 -12.94 -22.34 -5.30
C PRO A 177 -12.07 -23.33 -4.55
N LEU A 178 -12.38 -23.59 -3.27
CA LEU A 178 -11.60 -24.53 -2.48
C LEU A 178 -11.74 -25.93 -3.07
N ARG A 179 -10.61 -26.58 -3.36
CA ARG A 179 -10.57 -27.96 -3.83
C ARG A 179 -10.16 -28.87 -2.70
N THR A 180 -10.93 -29.93 -2.48
CA THR A 180 -10.72 -30.89 -1.41
C THR A 180 -10.89 -32.30 -1.92
N SER A 181 -10.03 -33.19 -1.44
CA SER A 181 -10.14 -34.63 -1.61
C SER A 181 -11.22 -35.19 -0.70
N ASP A 182 -11.62 -36.44 -0.95
CA ASP A 182 -12.67 -37.14 -0.19
C ASP A 182 -12.38 -37.24 1.32
N LYS A 183 -11.10 -37.14 1.73
CA LYS A 183 -10.73 -37.15 3.16
C LYS A 183 -11.17 -35.89 3.91
N PHE A 184 -11.46 -34.80 3.21
CA PHE A 184 -11.90 -33.52 3.77
C PHE A 184 -13.34 -33.19 3.41
N PHE A 185 -14.16 -34.23 3.18
CA PHE A 185 -15.55 -34.08 2.77
C PHE A 185 -16.35 -33.11 3.66
N GLY A 186 -16.99 -32.12 3.02
CA GLY A 186 -17.86 -31.17 3.70
C GLY A 186 -17.14 -29.92 4.20
N LEU A 187 -15.81 -29.82 4.05
CA LEU A 187 -15.08 -28.59 4.33
C LEU A 187 -15.53 -27.45 3.39
N GLU A 188 -15.95 -27.78 2.16
CA GLU A 188 -16.46 -26.81 1.17
C GLU A 188 -17.76 -26.14 1.63
N LYS A 189 -18.49 -26.74 2.59
CA LYS A 189 -19.69 -26.12 3.18
C LYS A 189 -19.35 -24.94 4.08
N PHE A 190 -18.15 -24.92 4.66
CA PHE A 190 -17.66 -23.85 5.52
C PHE A 190 -16.77 -22.86 4.77
N TYR A 191 -16.02 -23.35 3.78
CA TYR A 191 -15.08 -22.58 2.99
C TYR A 191 -15.34 -22.79 1.50
N GLN A 192 -16.03 -21.84 0.88
CA GLN A 192 -16.31 -21.90 -0.56
C GLN A 192 -15.07 -21.63 -1.42
N ASN A 193 -14.12 -20.84 -0.90
CA ASN A 193 -12.94 -20.38 -1.62
C ASN A 193 -11.65 -20.62 -0.84
N GLU A 194 -10.53 -20.63 -1.55
CA GLU A 194 -9.17 -20.67 -1.02
C GLU A 194 -8.93 -19.51 -0.03
N PRO A 195 -8.09 -19.71 1.00
CA PRO A 195 -7.55 -18.62 1.80
C PRO A 195 -6.97 -17.50 0.92
N LYS A 196 -7.26 -16.26 1.31
CA LYS A 196 -6.70 -15.05 0.66
C LYS A 196 -5.48 -14.52 1.39
N ASP A 197 -5.26 -15.02 2.60
CA ASP A 197 -4.24 -14.54 3.50
C ASP A 197 -3.89 -15.56 4.58
N GLU A 198 -2.86 -15.24 5.35
CA GLU A 198 -2.40 -16.05 6.48
C GLU A 198 -3.48 -16.28 7.54
N GLN A 199 -4.32 -15.29 7.86
CA GLN A 199 -5.34 -15.44 8.90
C GLN A 199 -6.46 -16.40 8.47
N SER A 200 -6.88 -16.31 7.21
CA SER A 200 -7.79 -17.29 6.60
C SER A 200 -7.14 -18.66 6.44
N THR A 201 -5.82 -18.74 6.26
CA THR A 201 -5.06 -20.00 6.24
C THR A 201 -5.08 -20.67 7.62
N VAL A 202 -4.85 -19.90 8.68
CA VAL A 202 -4.93 -20.36 10.08
C VAL A 202 -6.34 -20.81 10.42
N ALA A 203 -7.36 -20.02 10.04
CA ALA A 203 -8.75 -20.38 10.27
C ALA A 203 -9.10 -21.73 9.62
N LEU A 204 -8.73 -21.90 8.34
CA LEU A 204 -8.93 -23.15 7.61
C LEU A 204 -8.23 -24.34 8.29
N PHE A 205 -6.96 -24.15 8.71
CA PHE A 205 -6.22 -25.17 9.46
C PHE A 205 -6.94 -25.58 10.75
N CYS A 206 -7.37 -24.62 11.55
CA CYS A 206 -8.11 -24.88 12.78
C CYS A 206 -9.41 -25.65 12.51
N THR A 207 -10.14 -25.30 11.45
CA THR A 207 -11.38 -26.01 11.11
C THR A 207 -11.10 -27.45 10.70
N MET A 208 -10.06 -27.72 9.91
CA MET A 208 -9.74 -29.09 9.50
C MET A 208 -8.88 -29.88 10.52
N PHE A 209 -8.46 -29.26 11.63
CA PHE A 209 -7.54 -29.87 12.59
C PHE A 209 -8.05 -31.21 13.12
N HIS A 210 -9.35 -31.30 13.41
CA HIS A 210 -9.98 -32.53 13.92
C HIS A 210 -9.87 -33.71 12.94
N VAL A 211 -9.79 -33.45 11.63
CA VAL A 211 -9.60 -34.48 10.59
C VAL A 211 -8.15 -34.95 10.60
N ILE A 212 -7.20 -34.01 10.60
CA ILE A 212 -5.76 -34.32 10.49
C ILE A 212 -5.12 -34.79 11.80
N ALA A 213 -5.77 -34.52 12.94
CA ALA A 213 -5.40 -35.07 14.25
C ALA A 213 -5.85 -36.54 14.43
N ASN A 214 -6.54 -37.11 13.43
CA ASN A 214 -6.79 -38.55 13.40
C ASN A 214 -5.47 -39.31 13.20
N LYS A 215 -5.32 -40.45 13.89
CA LYS A 215 -4.15 -41.33 13.84
C LYS A 215 -3.87 -41.93 12.45
N ASP A 216 -4.80 -41.79 11.52
CA ASP A 216 -4.61 -42.21 10.12
C ASP A 216 -3.72 -41.24 9.32
N PHE A 217 -3.55 -40.00 9.79
CA PHE A 217 -2.69 -38.99 9.16
C PHE A 217 -1.27 -39.01 9.74
N LYS A 218 -0.56 -40.12 9.55
CA LYS A 218 0.87 -40.25 9.92
C LYS A 218 1.77 -39.80 8.78
N PHE A 219 2.84 -39.07 9.10
CA PHE A 219 3.81 -38.58 8.12
C PHE A 219 5.23 -38.57 8.69
N LYS A 220 6.23 -38.45 7.82
CA LYS A 220 7.65 -38.42 8.20
C LYS A 220 8.09 -37.02 8.57
N TYR A 221 8.79 -36.89 9.70
CA TYR A 221 9.47 -35.68 10.14
C TYR A 221 10.90 -36.05 10.53
N GLY A 222 11.85 -35.81 9.62
CA GLY A 222 13.19 -36.38 9.72
C GLY A 222 13.16 -37.91 9.77
N LYS A 223 13.71 -38.50 10.83
CA LYS A 223 13.72 -39.96 11.03
C LYS A 223 12.44 -40.49 11.70
N ASP A 224 11.67 -39.60 12.31
CA ASP A 224 10.48 -39.97 13.09
C ASP A 224 9.24 -40.09 12.19
N THR A 225 8.32 -40.97 12.56
CA THR A 225 6.95 -40.95 12.05
C THR A 225 6.09 -40.25 13.09
N ILE A 226 5.33 -39.23 12.71
CA ILE A 226 4.50 -38.45 13.63
C ILE A 226 3.09 -38.23 13.09
N SER A 227 2.13 -37.88 13.95
CA SER A 227 0.80 -37.37 13.58
C SER A 227 0.42 -36.16 14.43
N PHE A 228 -0.46 -35.29 13.93
CA PHE A 228 -1.00 -34.21 14.76
C PHE A 228 -1.77 -34.79 15.95
N SER A 229 -1.63 -34.18 17.12
CA SER A 229 -2.29 -34.61 18.36
C SER A 229 -3.08 -33.47 18.99
N GLN A 230 -2.47 -32.29 19.18
CA GLN A 230 -3.12 -31.17 19.85
C GLN A 230 -2.59 -29.81 19.38
N ILE A 231 -3.47 -28.80 19.27
CA ILE A 231 -3.10 -27.38 19.24
C ILE A 231 -2.89 -26.92 20.68
N ILE A 232 -1.65 -26.60 21.08
CA ILE A 232 -1.37 -26.09 22.44
C ILE A 232 -1.76 -24.62 22.53
N TRP A 233 -1.32 -23.81 21.58
CA TRP A 233 -1.73 -22.41 21.43
C TRP A 233 -1.46 -21.89 20.01
N ILE A 234 -2.23 -20.86 19.61
CA ILE A 234 -2.01 -20.03 18.42
C ILE A 234 -2.12 -18.57 18.87
N ARG A 235 -1.18 -17.72 18.46
CA ARG A 235 -1.19 -16.29 18.81
C ARG A 235 -2.13 -15.51 17.88
N GLU A 236 -2.90 -14.56 18.43
CA GLU A 236 -3.94 -13.85 17.66
C GLU A 236 -3.42 -12.86 16.60
N LYS A 237 -2.40 -12.04 16.91
CA LYS A 237 -1.94 -10.95 16.03
C LYS A 237 -0.91 -11.38 14.99
N PHE A 238 -0.09 -12.38 15.33
CA PHE A 238 0.94 -12.97 14.48
C PHE A 238 0.84 -14.47 14.76
N PRO A 239 0.30 -15.27 13.84
CA PRO A 239 -0.13 -16.63 14.12
C PRO A 239 1.05 -17.60 14.19
N ASP A 240 1.98 -17.37 15.10
CA ASP A 240 2.87 -18.43 15.56
C ASP A 240 2.04 -19.42 16.37
N ALA A 241 2.42 -20.69 16.37
CA ALA A 241 1.76 -21.72 17.15
C ALA A 241 2.74 -22.70 17.79
N ARG A 242 2.27 -23.37 18.83
CA ARG A 242 2.90 -24.60 19.33
C ARG A 242 1.90 -25.74 19.16
N LEU A 243 2.30 -26.76 18.43
CA LEU A 243 1.50 -27.95 18.18
C LEU A 243 2.18 -29.18 18.79
N LYS A 244 1.39 -30.08 19.34
CA LYS A 244 1.82 -31.37 19.85
C LYS A 244 1.56 -32.46 18.82
N PHE A 245 2.52 -33.36 18.67
CA PHE A 245 2.46 -34.49 17.76
C PHE A 245 2.75 -35.78 18.52
N ASP A 246 2.01 -36.84 18.19
CA ASP A 246 2.31 -38.17 18.68
C ASP A 246 3.42 -38.79 17.82
N LYS A 247 4.39 -39.45 18.45
CA LYS A 247 5.50 -40.15 17.80
C LYS A 247 5.19 -41.63 17.67
N TYR A 248 5.59 -42.22 16.55
CA TYR A 248 5.38 -43.63 16.28
C TYR A 248 6.68 -44.36 15.91
N ASP A 249 6.81 -45.59 16.41
CA ASP A 249 7.87 -46.51 15.98
C ASP A 249 7.59 -47.11 14.58
N SER A 250 8.51 -47.93 14.08
CA SER A 250 8.36 -48.64 12.81
C SER A 250 7.23 -49.67 12.80
N LYS A 251 6.73 -50.09 13.97
CA LYS A 251 5.60 -51.00 14.14
C LYS A 251 4.26 -50.25 14.25
N GLY A 252 4.28 -48.92 14.24
CA GLY A 252 3.11 -48.06 14.30
C GLY A 252 2.57 -47.79 15.71
N ASN A 253 3.31 -48.15 16.76
CA ASN A 253 2.93 -47.89 18.15
C ASN A 253 3.33 -46.49 18.58
N CYS A 254 2.48 -45.82 19.37
CA CYS A 254 2.80 -44.50 19.93
C CYS A 254 3.91 -44.63 20.99
N THR A 255 5.03 -43.93 20.80
CA THR A 255 6.23 -43.99 21.66
C THR A 255 6.43 -42.74 22.51
N GLY A 256 5.59 -41.72 22.32
CA GLY A 256 5.68 -40.46 23.04
C GLY A 256 5.11 -39.31 22.23
N ASN A 257 5.52 -38.10 22.56
CA ASN A 257 5.12 -36.90 21.85
C ASN A 257 6.31 -35.95 21.62
N ILE A 258 6.14 -35.05 20.67
CA ILE A 258 6.99 -33.87 20.49
C ILE A 258 6.11 -32.65 20.33
N GLU A 259 6.69 -31.50 20.65
CA GLU A 259 6.05 -30.21 20.42
C GLU A 259 6.89 -29.42 19.43
N LEU A 260 6.28 -28.99 18.33
CA LEU A 260 6.95 -28.20 17.30
C LEU A 260 6.44 -26.76 17.30
N PHE A 261 7.36 -25.82 17.17
CA PHE A 261 7.05 -24.43 16.89
C PHE A 261 6.69 -24.28 15.42
N ILE A 262 5.50 -23.76 15.17
CA ILE A 262 4.93 -23.62 13.84
C ILE A 262 4.81 -22.14 13.51
N GLU A 263 5.23 -21.76 12.31
CA GLU A 263 4.88 -20.48 11.71
C GLU A 263 3.82 -20.68 10.62
N PHE A 264 2.76 -19.89 10.69
CA PHE A 264 1.75 -19.86 9.65
C PHE A 264 2.08 -18.78 8.63
N GLU A 265 1.97 -19.13 7.36
CA GLU A 265 2.26 -18.22 6.25
C GLU A 265 1.19 -18.33 5.16
N TYR A 266 0.96 -17.24 4.41
CA TYR A 266 0.13 -17.38 3.20
C TYR A 266 0.90 -18.10 2.07
N LYS A 267 2.13 -17.67 1.84
CA LYS A 267 3.05 -18.23 0.85
C LYS A 267 4.35 -18.60 1.55
N SER A 268 4.88 -19.80 1.33
CA SER A 268 6.06 -20.27 2.07
C SER A 268 7.27 -19.33 1.97
N ASN A 269 7.45 -18.61 0.84
CA ASN A 269 8.56 -17.67 0.69
C ASN A 269 8.44 -16.37 1.51
N ASN A 270 7.27 -16.08 2.09
CA ASN A 270 7.10 -14.92 2.97
C ASN A 270 7.91 -15.09 4.27
N PHE A 271 8.13 -16.33 4.72
CA PHE A 271 8.97 -16.65 5.88
C PHE A 271 10.37 -16.02 5.81
N ILE A 272 10.99 -15.97 4.62
CA ILE A 272 12.31 -15.33 4.43
C ILE A 272 12.20 -13.80 4.59
N LYS A 273 11.12 -13.18 4.10
CA LYS A 273 10.92 -11.72 4.14
C LYS A 273 10.83 -11.18 5.57
N HIS A 274 10.47 -12.04 6.53
CA HIS A 274 10.35 -11.69 7.94
C HIS A 274 11.64 -11.92 8.76
N PHE A 275 12.75 -12.34 8.12
CA PHE A 275 14.08 -12.53 8.73
C PHE A 275 14.13 -13.48 9.95
N HIS A 276 13.11 -14.32 10.15
CA HIS A 276 13.04 -15.28 11.26
C HIS A 276 14.19 -16.30 11.25
N HIS A 277 14.73 -16.62 10.08
CA HIS A 277 15.87 -17.51 9.88
C HIS A 277 17.23 -16.97 10.38
N ILE A 278 17.35 -15.65 10.66
CA ILE A 278 18.62 -15.00 11.07
C ILE A 278 18.60 -14.59 12.55
N THR A 279 17.44 -14.49 13.18
CA THR A 279 17.31 -14.08 14.58
C THR A 279 17.38 -15.30 15.51
N ALA A 280 18.54 -15.49 16.14
CA ALA A 280 18.98 -16.68 16.88
C ALA A 280 18.14 -17.16 18.10
N LYS A 281 16.87 -16.76 18.27
CA LYS A 281 16.06 -17.10 19.45
C LYS A 281 14.76 -17.83 19.20
N LYS A 282 14.28 -17.99 17.95
CA LYS A 282 13.10 -18.82 17.62
C LYS A 282 13.22 -19.34 16.20
N TYR A 283 13.75 -20.55 16.04
CA TYR A 283 13.70 -21.24 14.75
C TYR A 283 12.33 -21.92 14.65
N ALA A 284 11.56 -21.57 13.62
CA ALA A 284 10.41 -22.37 13.24
C ALA A 284 10.88 -23.77 12.88
N GLU A 285 10.23 -24.78 13.46
CA GLU A 285 10.55 -26.19 13.20
C GLU A 285 9.75 -26.68 11.98
N MET A 286 8.58 -26.09 11.76
CA MET A 286 7.76 -26.30 10.58
C MET A 286 7.01 -25.02 10.19
N ILE A 287 6.81 -24.83 8.90
CA ILE A 287 5.97 -23.78 8.31
C ILE A 287 4.70 -24.46 7.80
N ILE A 288 3.55 -23.95 8.20
CA ILE A 288 2.27 -24.35 7.62
C ILE A 288 1.77 -23.20 6.74
N CYS A 289 1.61 -23.44 5.44
CA CYS A 289 1.22 -22.39 4.51
C CYS A 289 0.09 -22.80 3.56
N TRP A 290 -0.60 -21.81 2.98
CA TRP A 290 -1.54 -22.09 1.89
C TRP A 290 -0.79 -22.61 0.66
N GLU A 291 0.08 -21.78 0.08
CA GLU A 291 0.83 -22.09 -1.14
C GLU A 291 2.32 -22.29 -0.85
N ASN A 292 2.87 -23.45 -1.26
CA ASN A 292 4.33 -23.64 -1.25
C ASN A 292 4.93 -23.10 -2.55
N ASN A 293 5.55 -21.92 -2.48
CA ASN A 293 6.24 -21.28 -3.60
C ASN A 293 7.74 -21.06 -3.32
N TRP A 294 8.32 -21.96 -2.53
CA TRP A 294 9.72 -21.87 -2.16
C TRP A 294 10.63 -22.15 -3.37
N GLY A 295 11.32 -21.11 -3.85
CA GLY A 295 12.21 -21.19 -5.02
C GLY A 295 13.69 -20.95 -4.72
N GLY A 296 14.08 -20.88 -3.44
CA GLY A 296 15.46 -20.62 -2.99
C GLY A 296 16.25 -21.88 -2.62
N GLU A 297 17.38 -21.68 -1.93
CA GLU A 297 18.14 -22.77 -1.30
C GLU A 297 17.31 -23.54 -0.27
N LYS A 298 17.87 -24.60 0.31
CA LYS A 298 17.20 -25.52 1.25
C LYS A 298 16.36 -24.76 2.30
N PRO A 299 15.06 -25.10 2.47
CA PRO A 299 14.21 -24.51 3.49
C PRO A 299 14.82 -24.66 4.87
N TYR A 300 14.73 -23.61 5.68
CA TYR A 300 15.22 -23.62 7.06
C TYR A 300 14.32 -24.42 8.03
N ALA A 301 13.14 -24.83 7.56
CA ALA A 301 12.13 -25.60 8.29
C ALA A 301 11.38 -26.53 7.33
N TYR A 302 10.70 -27.56 7.85
CA TYR A 302 9.80 -28.37 7.03
C TYR A 302 8.59 -27.54 6.61
N ILE A 303 8.19 -27.58 5.34
CA ILE A 303 7.03 -26.84 4.84
C ILE A 303 5.87 -27.81 4.59
N LEU A 304 4.71 -27.53 5.17
CA LEU A 304 3.45 -28.20 4.88
C LEU A 304 2.53 -27.24 4.11
N SER A 305 2.19 -27.59 2.86
CA SER A 305 1.17 -26.88 2.09
C SER A 305 -0.21 -27.42 2.39
N LEU A 306 -1.10 -26.55 2.88
CA LEU A 306 -2.50 -26.88 3.11
C LEU A 306 -3.25 -27.09 1.78
N LYS A 307 -2.87 -26.36 0.73
CA LYS A 307 -3.42 -26.56 -0.61
C LYS A 307 -3.16 -27.97 -1.11
N GLU A 308 -1.91 -28.43 -1.05
CA GLU A 308 -1.55 -29.79 -1.47
C GLU A 308 -2.20 -30.86 -0.58
N LEU A 309 -2.24 -30.64 0.73
CA LEU A 309 -2.91 -31.55 1.67
C LEU A 309 -4.38 -31.72 1.32
N LEU A 310 -5.10 -30.62 1.08
CA LEU A 310 -6.51 -30.67 0.74
C LEU A 310 -6.73 -31.37 -0.61
N GLU A 311 -5.95 -31.02 -1.63
CA GLU A 311 -6.07 -31.59 -2.98
C GLU A 311 -5.73 -33.09 -3.03
N THR A 312 -4.75 -33.54 -2.24
CA THR A 312 -4.25 -34.94 -2.30
C THR A 312 -4.78 -35.84 -1.19
N GLY A 313 -5.20 -35.27 -0.06
CA GLY A 313 -5.54 -36.03 1.13
C GLY A 313 -4.33 -36.58 1.89
N GLU A 314 -3.11 -36.11 1.60
CA GLU A 314 -1.87 -36.62 2.19
C GLU A 314 -1.03 -35.48 2.78
N ILE A 315 -0.42 -35.72 3.95
CA ILE A 315 0.54 -34.78 4.53
C ILE A 315 1.91 -35.03 3.91
N LYS A 316 2.30 -34.14 3.00
CA LYS A 316 3.61 -34.11 2.36
C LYS A 316 4.41 -32.95 2.92
N LEU A 317 5.54 -33.25 3.56
CA LEU A 317 6.46 -32.23 4.03
C LEU A 317 7.52 -31.96 2.98
N HIS A 318 7.72 -30.70 2.67
CA HIS A 318 8.80 -30.23 1.79
C HIS A 318 9.97 -29.80 2.65
N ASN A 319 11.07 -30.52 2.54
CA ASN A 319 12.37 -30.11 3.05
C ASN A 319 13.41 -30.59 2.05
N PHE A 320 14.07 -29.67 1.35
CA PHE A 320 15.14 -30.03 0.44
C PHE A 320 16.40 -30.29 1.26
N GLY A 321 16.50 -31.43 1.95
CA GLY A 321 17.59 -31.64 2.92
C GLY A 321 17.71 -33.06 3.45
N ASN A 322 18.27 -33.94 2.60
CA ASN A 322 18.62 -35.36 2.76
C ASN A 322 17.46 -36.36 2.61
#